data_AF-A0AAU2EIB4-F1
#
_entry.id   AF-A0AAU2EIB4-F1
#
_cell.length_a   1.000
_cell.length_b   1.000
_cell.length_c   1.000
_cell.angle_alpha   90.00
_cell.angle_beta   90.00
_cell.angle_gamma   90.00
#
_symmetry.space_group_name_H-M   'P 1'
#
loop_
_entity.id
_entity.type
_entity.pdbx_description
1 polymer ?
#
loop_
_entity_poly.entity_id
_entity_poly.type
_entity_poly.pdbx_seq_one_letter_code
_entity_poly.pdbx_strand_id
1 'polypeptide(L)'
;MELRTLIRRVTLGVAVVGSLVVGLFWWALLSLPGDAEPPDVTAMANAPATRAADRAAAELTDSQLGLLHARTPWAEQLGTSAADLCFSRSWSGSFGSGERWDPVTCRRTGTTYLAFDGEIRQRLDELDHTVAALGWLPDGGTWLTDADRHLQAPDSPAHPAATESAHPRQVPVRLHLSYTRLHTGPLTLSIDVLEVPAVPAGAGSWGSWADTRSLGGMPHQNDSSARAVYLTWRPVDSTALLGSTAHRYVAAFSFDAKYYVEPPAHSPEPSAPPAGAPACHSGSGRCN
;
A
#
# COMPACT_ATOMS: atom_id res chain seq x y z
N MET A 1 -9.56 57.59 46.24
CA MET A 1 -9.60 57.84 44.78
C MET A 1 -8.99 56.70 43.97
N GLU A 2 -8.07 55.90 44.54
CA GLU A 2 -7.34 54.84 43.82
C GLU A 2 -8.17 53.61 43.41
N LEU A 3 -9.18 53.23 44.21
CA LEU A 3 -9.98 52.02 43.94
C LEU A 3 -10.78 52.10 42.62
N ARG A 4 -11.33 53.27 42.29
CA ARG A 4 -12.08 53.48 41.04
C ARG A 4 -11.17 53.39 39.81
N THR A 5 -9.93 53.86 39.93
CA THR A 5 -8.92 53.80 38.87
C THR A 5 -8.44 52.37 38.66
N LEU A 6 -8.26 51.60 39.75
CA LEU A 6 -7.91 50.18 39.69
C LEU A 6 -9.03 49.37 39.00
N ILE A 7 -10.30 49.55 39.42
CA ILE A 7 -11.44 48.85 38.82
C ILE A 7 -11.52 49.14 37.32
N ARG A 8 -11.45 50.42 36.90
CA ARG A 8 -11.49 50.78 35.46
C ARG A 8 -10.39 50.12 34.63
N ARG A 9 -9.16 50.04 35.16
CA ARG A 9 -8.03 49.39 34.47
C ARG A 9 -8.25 47.88 34.33
N VAL A 10 -8.75 47.23 35.38
CA VAL A 10 -9.06 45.79 35.33
C VAL A 10 -10.18 45.50 34.34
N THR A 11 -11.27 46.28 34.35
CA THR A 11 -12.39 46.07 33.41
C THR A 11 -11.95 46.27 31.96
N LEU A 12 -11.12 47.29 31.68
CA LEU A 12 -10.56 47.53 30.35
C LEU A 12 -9.66 46.36 29.92
N GLY A 13 -8.78 45.89 30.81
CA GLY A 13 -7.90 44.75 30.54
C GLY A 13 -8.68 43.48 30.18
N VAL A 14 -9.73 43.16 30.95
CA VAL A 14 -10.60 42.00 30.66
C VAL A 14 -11.32 42.16 29.32
N ALA A 15 -11.85 43.34 29.00
CA ALA A 15 -12.53 43.58 27.73
C ALA A 15 -11.60 43.43 26.51
N VAL A 16 -10.37 43.95 26.61
CA VAL A 16 -9.36 43.83 25.56
C VAL A 16 -8.94 42.38 25.35
N VAL A 17 -8.64 41.66 26.44
CA VAL A 17 -8.29 40.23 26.37
C VAL A 17 -9.44 39.40 25.80
N GLY A 18 -10.67 39.64 26.24
CA GLY A 18 -11.85 38.97 25.71
C GLY A 18 -12.05 39.20 24.20
N SER A 19 -11.85 40.44 23.75
CA SER A 19 -11.94 40.79 22.32
C SER A 19 -10.86 40.11 21.48
N LEU A 20 -9.63 40.02 22.00
CA LEU A 20 -8.54 39.31 21.34
C LEU A 20 -8.80 37.81 21.24
N VAL A 21 -9.34 37.19 22.31
CA VAL A 21 -9.70 35.76 22.30
C VAL A 21 -10.80 35.48 21.28
N VAL A 22 -11.86 36.29 21.23
CA VAL A 22 -12.94 36.13 20.25
C VAL A 22 -12.42 36.37 18.83
N GLY A 23 -11.57 37.38 18.62
CA GLY A 23 -10.97 37.67 17.31
C GLY A 23 -10.06 36.54 16.82
N LEU A 24 -9.23 35.97 17.69
CA LEU A 24 -8.40 34.80 17.38
C LEU A 24 -9.25 33.56 17.10
N PHE A 25 -10.31 33.33 17.86
CA PHE A 25 -11.22 32.20 17.63
C PHE A 25 -11.97 32.33 16.30
N TRP A 26 -12.46 33.52 15.97
CA TRP A 26 -13.11 33.81 14.71
C TRP A 26 -12.14 33.70 13.52
N TRP A 27 -10.94 34.25 13.65
CA TRP A 27 -9.89 34.11 12.64
C TRP A 27 -9.49 32.64 12.44
N ALA A 28 -9.37 31.87 13.52
CA ALA A 28 -9.09 30.44 13.45
C ALA A 28 -10.21 29.69 12.72
N LEU A 29 -11.48 29.99 13.01
CA LEU A 29 -12.64 29.41 12.32
C LEU A 29 -12.68 29.74 10.82
N LEU A 30 -12.38 30.98 10.43
CA LEU A 30 -12.35 31.39 9.01
C LEU A 30 -11.10 30.93 8.27
N SER A 31 -10.02 30.65 9.00
CA SER A 31 -8.77 30.12 8.43
C SER A 31 -8.77 28.60 8.32
N LEU A 32 -9.84 27.92 8.77
CA LEU A 32 -10.05 26.51 8.48
C LEU A 32 -10.17 26.36 6.96
N PRO A 33 -9.25 25.64 6.29
CA PRO A 33 -9.39 25.38 4.86
C PRO A 33 -10.73 24.69 4.64
N GLY A 34 -11.53 25.23 3.71
CA GLY A 34 -12.80 24.63 3.33
C GLY A 34 -12.60 23.17 2.93
N ASP A 35 -13.61 22.34 3.19
CA ASP A 35 -13.58 20.92 2.87
C ASP A 35 -13.19 20.76 1.39
N ALA A 36 -12.03 20.13 1.15
CA ALA A 36 -11.60 19.87 -0.22
C ALA A 36 -12.60 18.92 -0.85
N GLU A 37 -13.11 19.28 -2.04
CA GLU A 37 -14.05 18.42 -2.75
C GLU A 37 -13.38 17.05 -3.01
N PRO A 38 -14.06 15.94 -2.68
CA PRO A 38 -13.53 14.60 -2.94
C PRO A 38 -13.21 14.43 -4.43
N PRO A 39 -12.07 13.80 -4.78
CA PRO A 39 -11.73 13.61 -6.19
C PRO A 39 -12.72 12.66 -6.87
N ASP A 40 -13.05 12.96 -8.13
CA ASP A 40 -13.85 12.06 -8.97
C ASP A 40 -12.98 10.90 -9.49
N VAL A 41 -12.85 9.88 -8.64
CA VAL A 41 -12.13 8.64 -8.96
C VAL A 41 -12.74 7.95 -10.19
N THR A 42 -14.05 8.08 -10.43
CA THR A 42 -14.72 7.44 -11.57
C THR A 42 -14.32 8.11 -12.88
N ALA A 43 -14.30 9.45 -12.92
CA ALA A 43 -13.82 10.18 -14.09
C ALA A 43 -12.34 9.87 -14.38
N MET A 44 -11.49 9.85 -13.35
CA MET A 44 -10.07 9.53 -13.49
C MET A 44 -9.83 8.09 -13.99
N ALA A 45 -10.57 7.11 -13.45
CA ALA A 45 -10.47 5.71 -13.85
C ALA A 45 -10.87 5.49 -15.32
N ASN A 46 -11.86 6.25 -15.80
CA ASN A 46 -12.36 6.16 -17.17
C ASN A 46 -11.61 7.05 -18.18
N ALA A 47 -10.66 7.87 -17.73
CA ALA A 47 -9.87 8.72 -18.61
C ALA A 47 -9.04 7.87 -19.61
N PRO A 48 -8.90 8.31 -20.88
CA PRO A 48 -8.19 7.52 -21.90
C PRO A 48 -6.74 7.16 -21.52
N ALA A 49 -6.03 8.07 -20.85
CA ALA A 49 -4.66 7.83 -20.39
C ALA A 49 -4.62 6.73 -19.32
N THR A 50 -5.53 6.75 -18.35
CA THR A 50 -5.65 5.74 -17.30
C THR A 50 -6.00 4.37 -17.89
N ARG A 51 -6.94 4.30 -18.84
CA ARG A 51 -7.31 3.04 -19.54
C ARG A 51 -6.20 2.48 -20.42
N ALA A 52 -5.35 3.33 -20.97
CA ALA A 52 -4.15 2.89 -21.68
C ALA A 52 -3.10 2.30 -20.70
N ALA A 53 -2.89 2.97 -19.56
CA ALA A 53 -1.99 2.52 -18.52
C ALA A 53 -2.46 1.21 -17.84
N ASP A 54 -3.77 1.04 -17.61
CA ASP A 54 -4.40 -0.21 -17.16
C ASP A 54 -4.07 -1.38 -18.09
N ARG A 55 -4.30 -1.24 -19.40
CA ARG A 55 -3.96 -2.29 -20.37
C ARG A 55 -2.49 -2.67 -20.36
N ALA A 56 -1.58 -1.68 -20.30
CA ALA A 56 -0.15 -1.95 -20.22
C ALA A 56 0.23 -2.66 -18.90
N ALA A 57 -0.39 -2.27 -17.79
CA ALA A 57 -0.21 -2.94 -16.51
C ALA A 57 -0.74 -4.38 -16.55
N ALA A 58 -1.87 -4.62 -17.23
CA ALA A 58 -2.44 -5.95 -17.43
C ALA A 58 -1.51 -6.86 -18.22
N GLU A 59 -1.03 -6.40 -19.38
CA GLU A 59 -0.06 -7.16 -20.19
C GLU A 59 1.22 -7.48 -19.42
N LEU A 60 1.73 -6.51 -18.65
CA LEU A 60 2.93 -6.70 -17.82
C LEU A 60 2.72 -7.75 -16.74
N THR A 61 1.64 -7.61 -15.95
CA THR A 61 1.30 -8.55 -14.86
C THR A 61 1.04 -9.95 -15.42
N ASP A 62 0.23 -10.08 -16.46
CA ASP A 62 -0.12 -11.37 -17.06
C ASP A 62 1.12 -12.05 -17.67
N SER A 63 2.04 -11.28 -18.26
CA SER A 63 3.34 -11.79 -18.74
C SER A 63 4.20 -12.34 -17.60
N GLN A 64 4.30 -11.64 -16.46
CA GLN A 64 5.07 -12.12 -15.31
C GLN A 64 4.47 -13.39 -14.71
N LEU A 65 3.14 -13.47 -14.60
CA LEU A 65 2.44 -14.67 -14.17
C LEU A 65 2.73 -15.86 -15.10
N GLY A 66 2.70 -15.64 -16.41
CA GLY A 66 3.03 -16.67 -17.41
C GLY A 66 4.49 -17.16 -17.32
N LEU A 67 5.44 -16.24 -17.12
CA LEU A 67 6.86 -16.59 -16.92
C LEU A 67 7.08 -17.40 -15.65
N LEU A 68 6.45 -17.00 -14.55
CA LEU A 68 6.52 -17.72 -13.29
C LEU A 68 5.96 -19.15 -13.43
N HIS A 69 4.79 -19.29 -14.05
CA HIS A 69 4.18 -20.59 -14.29
C HIS A 69 5.09 -21.50 -15.13
N ALA A 70 5.65 -20.99 -16.23
CA ALA A 70 6.58 -21.74 -17.07
C ALA A 70 7.86 -22.19 -16.34
N ARG A 71 8.25 -21.50 -15.26
CA ARG A 71 9.44 -21.83 -14.44
C ARG A 71 9.14 -22.68 -13.22
N THR A 72 7.87 -22.95 -12.93
CA THR A 72 7.45 -23.76 -11.77
C THR A 72 6.63 -24.99 -12.19
N PRO A 73 7.11 -25.82 -13.15
CA PRO A 73 6.35 -26.97 -13.65
C PRO A 73 6.16 -28.09 -12.62
N TRP A 74 6.85 -27.99 -11.47
CA TRP A 74 6.74 -28.93 -10.35
C TRP A 74 5.57 -28.61 -9.41
N ALA A 75 4.91 -27.46 -9.56
CA ALA A 75 3.78 -27.04 -8.76
C ALA A 75 2.47 -27.13 -9.57
N GLU A 76 1.38 -27.48 -8.89
CA GLU A 76 0.04 -27.50 -9.48
C GLU A 76 -0.57 -26.09 -9.44
N GLN A 77 -1.13 -25.63 -10.55
CA GLN A 77 -1.81 -24.34 -10.61
C GLN A 77 -3.25 -24.48 -10.10
N LEU A 78 -3.55 -23.79 -8.99
CA LEU A 78 -4.90 -23.76 -8.41
C LEU A 78 -5.80 -22.71 -9.08
N GLY A 79 -5.20 -21.64 -9.62
CA GLY A 79 -5.95 -20.59 -10.28
C GLY A 79 -5.26 -19.23 -10.23
N THR A 80 -5.95 -18.20 -10.71
CA THR A 80 -5.48 -16.82 -10.68
C THR A 80 -6.58 -15.89 -10.19
N SER A 81 -6.19 -14.81 -9.53
CA SER A 81 -7.05 -13.66 -9.24
C SER A 81 -6.49 -12.40 -9.89
N ALA A 82 -7.36 -11.43 -10.15
CA ALA A 82 -6.97 -10.13 -10.67
C ALA A 82 -7.88 -9.03 -10.11
N ALA A 83 -7.28 -7.95 -9.64
CA ALA A 83 -7.98 -6.76 -9.20
C ALA A 83 -7.33 -5.53 -9.83
N ASP A 84 -8.16 -4.63 -10.36
CA ASP A 84 -7.73 -3.30 -10.81
C ASP A 84 -8.59 -2.26 -10.09
N LEU A 85 -7.92 -1.38 -9.36
CA LEU A 85 -8.52 -0.44 -8.43
C LEU A 85 -7.89 0.94 -8.61
N CYS A 86 -8.75 1.92 -8.88
CA CYS A 86 -8.44 3.33 -8.65
C CYS A 86 -9.04 3.75 -7.31
N PHE A 87 -8.27 4.44 -6.47
CA PHE A 87 -8.78 4.94 -5.20
C PHE A 87 -8.12 6.26 -4.78
N SER A 88 -8.79 6.98 -3.89
CA SER A 88 -8.26 8.07 -3.08
C SER A 88 -8.75 7.91 -1.64
N ARG A 89 -7.90 8.26 -0.67
CA ARG A 89 -8.24 8.24 0.75
C ARG A 89 -8.34 9.65 1.25
N SER A 90 -9.27 9.89 2.16
CA SER A 90 -9.25 11.11 2.94
C SER A 90 -8.52 10.90 4.25
N TRP A 91 -7.92 11.98 4.74
CA TRP A 91 -7.34 12.04 6.06
C TRP A 91 -7.79 13.33 6.73
N SER A 92 -8.27 13.18 7.96
CA SER A 92 -8.51 14.31 8.83
C SER A 92 -7.16 14.86 9.27
N GLY A 93 -6.85 16.10 8.90
CA GLY A 93 -5.65 16.75 9.41
C GLY A 93 -5.77 17.02 10.92
N SER A 94 -4.65 17.34 11.56
CA SER A 94 -4.66 17.77 12.97
C SER A 94 -5.42 19.09 13.13
N PHE A 95 -5.95 19.32 14.34
CA PHE A 95 -6.75 20.48 14.77
C PHE A 95 -6.86 21.62 13.74
N GLY A 96 -8.00 21.66 13.05
CA GLY A 96 -8.38 22.77 12.19
C GLY A 96 -7.86 22.72 10.75
N SER A 97 -7.19 21.66 10.33
CA SER A 97 -7.03 21.38 8.90
C SER A 97 -8.20 20.49 8.46
N GLY A 98 -9.08 21.01 7.60
CA GLY A 98 -10.22 20.30 7.04
C GLY A 98 -9.83 18.99 6.35
N GLU A 99 -10.84 18.26 5.86
CA GLU A 99 -10.61 17.00 5.16
C GLU A 99 -9.69 17.21 3.95
N ARG A 100 -8.65 16.39 3.86
CA ARG A 100 -7.74 16.35 2.72
C ARG A 100 -7.85 15.01 2.03
N TRP A 101 -7.76 15.02 0.71
CA TRP A 101 -7.78 13.83 -0.11
C TRP A 101 -6.39 13.56 -0.69
N ASP A 102 -5.96 12.30 -0.63
CA ASP A 102 -4.78 11.84 -1.34
C ASP A 102 -5.01 11.88 -2.86
N PRO A 103 -3.97 12.07 -3.69
CA PRO A 103 -4.10 11.96 -5.14
C PRO A 103 -4.69 10.61 -5.56
N VAL A 104 -5.53 10.59 -6.59
CA VAL A 104 -6.08 9.33 -7.12
C VAL A 104 -4.92 8.44 -7.58
N THR A 105 -4.86 7.23 -7.03
CA THR A 105 -3.88 6.21 -7.41
C THR A 105 -4.60 5.02 -7.99
N CYS A 106 -4.17 4.57 -9.17
CA CYS A 106 -4.64 3.32 -9.76
C CYS A 106 -3.55 2.26 -9.79
N ARG A 107 -3.96 1.02 -9.48
CA ARG A 107 -3.08 -0.13 -9.44
C ARG A 107 -3.79 -1.38 -9.93
N ARG A 108 -3.00 -2.28 -10.51
CA ARG A 108 -3.42 -3.63 -10.83
C ARG A 108 -2.65 -4.62 -9.98
N THR A 109 -3.35 -5.57 -9.37
CA THR A 109 -2.76 -6.72 -8.70
C THR A 109 -3.22 -7.99 -9.42
N GLY A 110 -2.28 -8.81 -9.87
CA GLY A 110 -2.56 -10.14 -10.40
C GLY A 110 -1.86 -11.20 -9.58
N THR A 111 -2.62 -12.20 -9.15
CA THR A 111 -2.11 -13.29 -8.29
C THR A 111 -2.25 -14.62 -9.00
N THR A 112 -1.23 -15.48 -8.91
CA THR A 112 -1.36 -16.91 -9.19
C THR A 112 -1.16 -17.72 -7.92
N TYR A 113 -1.93 -18.79 -7.80
CA TYR A 113 -1.87 -19.72 -6.68
C TYR A 113 -1.32 -21.05 -7.14
N LEU A 114 -0.30 -21.52 -6.42
CA LEU A 114 0.39 -22.77 -6.71
C LEU A 114 0.32 -23.67 -5.48
N ALA A 115 -0.02 -24.93 -5.67
CA ALA A 115 0.08 -25.96 -4.64
C ALA A 115 1.25 -26.89 -4.92
N PHE A 116 1.90 -27.35 -3.86
CA PHE A 116 3.06 -28.24 -4.02
C PHE A 116 3.35 -29.08 -2.78
N ASP A 117 4.14 -30.12 -3.04
CA ASP A 117 4.64 -31.06 -2.04
C ASP A 117 6.16 -31.16 -2.09
N GLY A 118 6.70 -31.81 -1.06
CA GLY A 118 8.13 -32.10 -0.93
C GLY A 118 8.72 -31.58 0.36
N GLU A 119 10.05 -31.60 0.43
CA GLU A 119 10.80 -30.94 1.49
C GLU A 119 10.73 -29.43 1.29
N ILE A 120 10.31 -28.69 2.33
CA ILE A 120 9.98 -27.26 2.20
C ILE A 120 11.19 -26.43 1.81
N ARG A 121 12.36 -26.63 2.41
CA ARG A 121 13.56 -25.84 2.14
C ARG A 121 14.04 -26.01 0.71
N GLN A 122 13.96 -27.22 0.16
CA GLN A 122 14.25 -27.46 -1.25
C GLN A 122 13.28 -26.66 -2.14
N ARG A 123 11.98 -26.67 -1.85
CA ARG A 123 11.00 -25.92 -2.64
C ARG A 123 11.18 -24.41 -2.51
N LEU A 124 11.48 -23.91 -1.32
CA LEU A 124 11.79 -22.49 -1.12
C LEU A 124 13.06 -22.08 -1.87
N ASP A 125 14.09 -22.93 -1.89
CA ASP A 125 15.31 -22.69 -2.66
C ASP A 125 15.06 -22.67 -4.17
N GLU A 126 14.25 -23.62 -4.68
CA GLU A 126 13.81 -23.65 -6.08
C GLU A 126 13.01 -22.37 -6.45
N LEU A 127 12.18 -21.87 -5.52
CA LEU A 127 11.44 -20.61 -5.69
C LEU A 127 12.37 -19.39 -5.66
N ASP A 128 13.28 -19.30 -4.70
CA ASP A 128 14.27 -18.21 -4.61
C ASP A 128 15.10 -18.12 -5.89
N HIS A 129 15.62 -19.25 -6.40
CA HIS A 129 16.33 -19.32 -7.68
C HIS A 129 15.45 -18.91 -8.87
N THR A 130 14.19 -19.35 -8.90
CA THR A 130 13.26 -19.01 -9.97
C THR A 130 12.99 -17.51 -10.01
N VAL A 131 12.70 -16.91 -8.86
CA VAL A 131 12.39 -15.49 -8.70
C VAL A 131 13.63 -14.64 -9.04
N ALA A 132 14.81 -15.04 -8.56
CA ALA A 132 16.08 -14.41 -8.91
C ALA A 132 16.36 -14.47 -10.42
N ALA A 133 16.13 -15.62 -11.07
CA ALA A 133 16.33 -15.78 -12.51
C ALA A 133 15.37 -14.93 -13.36
N LEU A 134 14.23 -14.53 -12.80
CA LEU A 134 13.28 -13.58 -13.42
C LEU A 134 13.64 -12.10 -13.16
N GLY A 135 14.72 -11.85 -12.40
CA GLY A 135 15.27 -10.53 -12.13
C GLY A 135 14.69 -9.83 -10.89
N TRP A 136 14.03 -10.60 -10.02
CA TRP A 136 13.47 -10.10 -8.76
C TRP A 136 14.49 -10.23 -7.62
N LEU A 137 14.54 -9.21 -6.77
CA LEU A 137 15.37 -9.19 -5.58
C LEU A 137 14.50 -8.97 -4.34
N PRO A 138 14.82 -9.64 -3.21
CA PRO A 138 14.06 -9.46 -1.99
C PRO A 138 14.24 -8.05 -1.42
N ASP A 139 13.14 -7.45 -1.01
CA ASP A 139 13.13 -6.20 -0.27
C ASP A 139 13.75 -6.45 1.11
N GLY A 140 14.85 -5.76 1.41
CA GLY A 140 15.60 -5.99 2.65
C GLY A 140 16.57 -7.19 2.60
N GLY A 141 16.79 -7.80 1.44
CA GLY A 141 17.87 -8.78 1.24
C GLY A 141 17.64 -10.17 1.84
N THR A 142 16.42 -10.47 2.31
CA THR A 142 16.09 -11.77 2.93
C THR A 142 15.32 -12.64 1.95
N TRP A 143 15.85 -13.83 1.64
CA TRP A 143 15.22 -14.83 0.78
C TRP A 143 14.24 -15.73 1.56
N LEU A 144 13.38 -16.49 0.87
CA LEU A 144 12.38 -17.36 1.52
C LEU A 144 13.06 -18.42 2.40
N THR A 145 14.15 -19.00 1.90
CA THR A 145 14.96 -19.98 2.63
C THR A 145 15.56 -19.43 3.91
N ASP A 146 16.03 -18.17 3.90
CA ASP A 146 16.57 -17.51 5.09
C ASP A 146 15.46 -17.14 6.08
N ALA A 147 14.30 -16.71 5.59
CA ALA A 147 13.12 -16.42 6.40
C ALA A 147 12.60 -17.70 7.12
N ASP A 148 12.49 -18.84 6.42
CA ASP A 148 12.17 -20.13 7.04
C ASP A 148 13.20 -20.52 8.10
N ARG A 149 14.50 -20.40 7.79
CA ARG A 149 15.57 -20.72 8.73
C ARG A 149 15.46 -19.88 10.01
N HIS A 150 15.12 -18.60 9.89
CA HIS A 150 14.93 -17.71 11.04
C HIS A 150 13.71 -18.11 11.87
N LEU A 151 12.60 -18.48 11.24
CA LEU A 151 11.39 -18.93 11.95
C LEU A 151 11.55 -20.29 12.64
N GLN A 152 12.34 -21.18 12.06
CA GLN A 152 12.62 -22.50 12.62
C GLN A 152 13.80 -22.49 13.61
N ALA A 153 14.50 -21.35 13.75
CA ALA A 153 15.56 -21.25 14.73
C ALA A 153 14.94 -21.39 16.13
N PRO A 154 15.47 -22.26 17.00
CA PRO A 154 14.98 -22.36 18.37
C PRO A 154 15.09 -20.98 19.02
N ASP A 155 14.03 -20.56 19.71
CA ASP A 155 14.03 -19.34 20.52
C ASP A 155 15.31 -19.36 21.38
N SER A 156 16.21 -18.43 21.10
CA SER A 156 17.57 -18.37 21.64
C SER A 156 17.59 -18.39 23.18
N PRO A 157 18.72 -18.80 23.78
CA PRO A 157 18.80 -19.93 24.69
C PRO A 157 17.94 -19.77 25.95
N ALA A 158 17.18 -20.84 26.24
CA ALA A 158 16.54 -21.04 27.53
C ALA A 158 17.54 -20.82 28.68
N HIS A 159 17.06 -20.13 29.72
CA HIS A 159 17.65 -20.21 31.05
C HIS A 159 18.01 -21.68 31.41
N PRO A 160 19.15 -21.93 32.08
CA PRO A 160 19.71 -23.28 32.28
C PRO A 160 18.93 -24.19 33.25
N ALA A 161 17.60 -24.12 33.30
CA ALA A 161 16.80 -24.82 34.31
C ALA A 161 15.72 -25.78 33.79
N ALA A 162 15.53 -25.97 32.49
CA ALA A 162 14.50 -26.88 31.97
C ALA A 162 15.12 -28.15 31.34
N THR A 163 15.49 -29.10 32.20
CA THR A 163 15.86 -30.46 31.82
C THR A 163 14.59 -31.31 31.71
N GLU A 164 13.89 -31.29 30.57
CA GLU A 164 12.96 -32.38 30.22
C GLU A 164 12.46 -32.29 28.76
N SER A 165 12.93 -33.21 27.93
CA SER A 165 12.25 -33.80 26.75
C SER A 165 11.31 -32.91 25.93
N ALA A 166 11.73 -31.70 25.56
CA ALA A 166 11.00 -30.89 24.60
C ALA A 166 11.16 -31.50 23.19
N HIS A 167 10.11 -32.16 22.69
CA HIS A 167 10.05 -32.48 21.27
C HIS A 167 10.17 -31.16 20.48
N PRO A 168 10.99 -31.11 19.41
CA PRO A 168 11.11 -29.91 18.61
C PRO A 168 9.72 -29.53 18.08
N ARG A 169 9.20 -28.39 18.55
CA ARG A 169 7.90 -27.87 18.14
C ARG A 169 8.03 -27.43 16.69
N GLN A 170 7.44 -28.19 15.77
CA GLN A 170 7.37 -27.78 14.37
C GLN A 170 6.41 -26.59 14.28
N VAL A 171 6.93 -25.42 13.96
CA VAL A 171 6.13 -24.22 13.69
C VAL A 171 5.59 -24.35 12.26
N PRO A 172 4.27 -24.25 12.04
CA PRO A 172 3.70 -24.28 10.70
C PRO A 172 4.33 -23.22 9.82
N VAL A 173 4.62 -23.57 8.57
CA VAL A 173 5.25 -22.65 7.62
C VAL A 173 4.29 -21.49 7.32
N ARG A 174 4.75 -20.27 7.57
CA ARG A 174 4.05 -19.03 7.24
C ARG A 174 5.04 -17.94 6.87
N LEU A 175 5.28 -17.80 5.56
CA LEU A 175 6.24 -16.86 5.00
C LEU A 175 5.49 -15.79 4.20
N HIS A 176 5.91 -14.54 4.35
CA HIS A 176 5.50 -13.43 3.50
C HIS A 176 6.75 -12.59 3.20
N LEU A 177 7.10 -12.46 1.93
CA LEU A 177 8.20 -11.62 1.48
C LEU A 177 7.78 -10.76 0.30
N SER A 178 8.38 -9.58 0.19
CA SER A 178 8.22 -8.66 -0.93
C SER A 178 9.53 -8.54 -1.70
N TYR A 179 9.40 -8.32 -3.00
CA TYR A 179 10.49 -8.28 -3.95
C TYR A 179 10.29 -7.09 -4.88
N THR A 180 11.42 -6.46 -5.23
CA THR A 180 11.51 -5.40 -6.23
C THR A 180 12.32 -5.88 -7.41
N ARG A 181 12.00 -5.34 -8.59
CA ARG A 181 12.70 -5.69 -9.81
C ARG A 181 13.80 -4.68 -10.10
N LEU A 182 14.99 -5.18 -10.44
CA LEU A 182 16.08 -4.31 -10.88
C LEU A 182 15.66 -3.57 -12.17
N HIS A 183 15.77 -2.24 -12.15
CA HIS A 183 15.70 -1.37 -13.33
C HIS A 183 14.37 -1.35 -14.11
N THR A 184 13.27 -1.87 -13.57
CA THR A 184 12.01 -2.00 -14.32
C THR A 184 10.79 -1.55 -13.52
N GLY A 185 10.50 -0.25 -13.59
CA GLY A 185 9.18 0.32 -13.32
C GLY A 185 8.63 0.13 -11.88
N PRO A 186 7.35 0.47 -11.68
CA PRO A 186 6.66 0.43 -10.38
C PRO A 186 6.00 -0.94 -10.11
N LEU A 187 6.63 -2.04 -10.55
CA LEU A 187 6.11 -3.40 -10.36
C LEU A 187 6.78 -4.05 -9.14
N THR A 188 5.98 -4.51 -8.19
CA THR A 188 6.46 -5.30 -7.04
C THR A 188 5.90 -6.72 -7.11
N LEU A 189 6.62 -7.66 -6.50
CA LEU A 189 6.19 -9.04 -6.32
C LEU A 189 6.10 -9.32 -4.83
N SER A 190 4.99 -9.88 -4.36
CA SER A 190 4.92 -10.49 -3.03
C SER A 190 4.68 -11.99 -3.15
N ILE A 191 5.32 -12.74 -2.28
CA ILE A 191 5.20 -14.19 -2.19
C ILE A 191 4.74 -14.55 -0.79
N ASP A 192 3.61 -15.25 -0.71
CA ASP A 192 3.11 -15.88 0.51
C ASP A 192 3.23 -17.39 0.38
N VAL A 193 3.80 -18.07 1.38
CA VAL A 193 3.87 -19.54 1.43
C VAL A 193 3.32 -20.02 2.77
N LEU A 194 2.28 -20.86 2.72
CA LEU A 194 1.62 -21.42 3.90
C LEU A 194 1.55 -22.95 3.84
N GLU A 195 1.60 -23.58 5.01
CA GLU A 195 1.22 -24.99 5.18
C GLU A 195 -0.32 -25.14 5.27
N VAL A 196 -0.87 -26.09 4.51
CA VAL A 196 -2.29 -26.44 4.52
C VAL A 196 -2.73 -26.87 5.93
N PRO A 197 -3.95 -26.51 6.40
CA PRO A 197 -5.10 -25.98 5.64
C PRO A 197 -5.15 -24.45 5.53
N ALA A 198 -4.07 -23.74 5.86
CA ALA A 198 -4.06 -22.29 5.72
C ALA A 198 -3.96 -21.89 4.23
N VAL A 199 -4.71 -20.87 3.84
CA VAL A 199 -4.72 -20.34 2.46
C VAL A 199 -4.00 -18.99 2.45
N PRO A 200 -3.00 -18.78 1.57
CA PRO A 200 -2.27 -17.53 1.48
C PRO A 200 -3.22 -16.39 1.11
N ALA A 201 -3.04 -15.24 1.78
CA ALA A 201 -3.91 -14.10 1.58
C ALA A 201 -3.57 -13.30 0.32
N GLY A 202 -2.44 -13.54 -0.35
CA GLY A 202 -1.96 -12.71 -1.46
C GLY A 202 -1.33 -11.38 -0.98
N ALA A 203 -0.72 -10.62 -1.91
CA ALA A 203 0.07 -9.42 -1.60
C ALA A 203 -0.63 -8.41 -0.64
N GLY A 204 -0.10 -8.30 0.57
CA GLY A 204 -0.02 -7.05 1.33
C GLY A 204 -1.32 -6.27 1.60
N SER A 205 -1.18 -5.05 2.13
CA SER A 205 -2.28 -4.25 2.68
C SER A 205 -3.38 -3.79 1.70
N TRP A 206 -3.24 -4.09 0.41
CA TRP A 206 -4.17 -3.71 -0.67
C TRP A 206 -4.71 -4.91 -1.46
N GLY A 207 -3.88 -5.94 -1.69
CA GLY A 207 -4.22 -7.16 -2.43
C GLY A 207 -4.71 -8.32 -1.55
N SER A 208 -4.42 -8.29 -0.24
CA SER A 208 -4.82 -9.35 0.71
C SER A 208 -6.33 -9.60 0.84
N TRP A 209 -7.13 -8.82 0.13
CA TRP A 209 -8.58 -8.76 0.25
C TRP A 209 -9.30 -9.41 -0.93
N ALA A 210 -8.61 -9.65 -2.05
CA ALA A 210 -9.14 -10.42 -3.19
C ALA A 210 -9.25 -11.93 -2.90
N ASP A 211 -8.58 -12.38 -1.85
CA ASP A 211 -7.98 -13.70 -1.90
C ASP A 211 -8.36 -14.61 -0.71
N THR A 212 -8.95 -14.12 0.41
CA THR A 212 -9.43 -15.05 1.47
C THR A 212 -10.46 -14.51 2.48
N ARG A 213 -10.40 -13.24 2.93
CA ARG A 213 -11.26 -12.79 4.06
C ARG A 213 -12.70 -12.45 3.69
N SER A 214 -12.95 -12.22 2.40
CA SER A 214 -14.27 -11.98 1.86
C SER A 214 -14.38 -12.80 0.58
N LEU A 215 -14.87 -14.04 0.68
CA LEU A 215 -15.20 -14.94 -0.43
C LEU A 215 -16.15 -14.24 -1.44
N GLY A 216 -15.61 -13.35 -2.28
CA GLY A 216 -16.29 -12.60 -3.32
C GLY A 216 -16.56 -11.11 -3.05
N GLY A 217 -16.28 -10.56 -1.87
CA GLY A 217 -16.62 -9.16 -1.54
C GLY A 217 -15.59 -8.15 -2.03
N MET A 218 -16.03 -7.05 -2.66
CA MET A 218 -15.17 -5.91 -2.98
C MET A 218 -14.82 -5.15 -1.70
N PRO A 219 -13.52 -5.05 -1.35
CA PRO A 219 -13.13 -4.68 0.00
C PRO A 219 -12.93 -3.16 0.21
N HIS A 220 -12.66 -2.40 -0.86
CA HIS A 220 -12.75 -0.95 -0.81
C HIS A 220 -14.17 -0.52 -1.21
N GLN A 221 -14.83 0.23 -0.31
CA GLN A 221 -16.14 0.80 -0.56
C GLN A 221 -16.04 2.31 -0.67
N ASN A 222 -17.02 2.92 -1.34
CA ASN A 222 -17.20 4.36 -1.31
C ASN A 222 -17.83 4.74 0.03
N ASP A 223 -17.05 5.31 0.94
CA ASP A 223 -17.47 5.73 2.28
C ASP A 223 -16.93 7.13 2.62
N SER A 224 -17.21 7.69 3.80
CA SER A 224 -16.73 9.04 4.13
C SER A 224 -15.20 9.21 4.10
N SER A 225 -14.43 8.12 4.18
CA SER A 225 -12.96 8.13 4.24
C SER A 225 -12.27 7.65 2.97
N ALA A 226 -13.01 7.11 2.00
CA ALA A 226 -12.46 6.54 0.80
C ALA A 226 -13.37 6.72 -0.42
N ARG A 227 -12.74 6.94 -1.57
CA ARG A 227 -13.36 6.83 -2.90
C ARG A 227 -12.62 5.75 -3.67
N ALA A 228 -13.34 4.78 -4.22
CA ALA A 228 -12.79 3.61 -4.87
C ALA A 228 -13.64 3.17 -6.06
N VAL A 229 -12.98 2.78 -7.14
CA VAL A 229 -13.60 2.20 -8.34
C VAL A 229 -12.78 1.00 -8.76
N TYR A 230 -13.45 -0.15 -8.84
CA TYR A 230 -12.88 -1.37 -9.42
C TYR A 230 -13.15 -1.39 -10.92
N LEU A 231 -12.08 -1.37 -11.71
CA LEU A 231 -12.13 -1.55 -13.16
C LEU A 231 -12.16 -3.04 -13.53
N THR A 232 -11.47 -3.87 -12.74
CA THR A 232 -11.48 -5.32 -12.83
C THR A 232 -11.58 -5.92 -11.43
N TRP A 233 -12.46 -6.92 -11.27
CA TRP A 233 -12.52 -7.74 -10.07
C TRP A 233 -12.79 -9.19 -10.47
N ARG A 234 -11.76 -10.03 -10.37
CA ARG A 234 -11.82 -11.46 -10.67
C ARG A 234 -11.20 -12.21 -9.49
N PRO A 235 -11.99 -12.59 -8.48
CA PRO A 235 -11.49 -13.41 -7.39
C PRO A 235 -11.12 -14.80 -7.91
N VAL A 236 -10.22 -15.48 -7.21
CA VAL A 236 -9.94 -16.89 -7.47
C VAL A 236 -11.12 -17.75 -7.04
N ASP A 237 -11.31 -18.89 -7.72
CA ASP A 237 -12.31 -19.87 -7.30
C ASP A 237 -11.93 -20.49 -5.95
N SER A 238 -12.72 -20.18 -4.93
CA SER A 238 -12.53 -20.73 -3.58
C SER A 238 -12.54 -22.26 -3.53
N THR A 239 -13.28 -22.92 -4.44
CA THR A 239 -13.32 -24.39 -4.48
C THR A 239 -11.99 -24.97 -4.97
N ALA A 240 -11.31 -24.29 -5.89
CA ALA A 240 -9.98 -24.68 -6.34
C ALA A 240 -8.94 -24.51 -5.22
N LEU A 241 -9.03 -23.43 -4.43
CA LEU A 241 -8.20 -23.25 -3.25
C LEU A 241 -8.48 -24.28 -2.15
N LEU A 242 -9.74 -24.64 -1.91
CA LEU A 242 -10.09 -25.69 -0.95
C LEU A 242 -9.67 -27.09 -1.43
N GLY A 243 -9.61 -27.30 -2.75
CA GLY A 243 -9.06 -28.50 -3.38
C GLY A 243 -7.57 -28.71 -3.10
N SER A 244 -6.84 -27.66 -2.68
CA SER A 244 -5.42 -27.73 -2.33
C SER A 244 -5.10 -28.63 -1.13
N THR A 245 -6.11 -29.14 -0.42
CA THR A 245 -5.94 -30.09 0.69
C THR A 245 -5.22 -31.39 0.30
N ALA A 246 -5.12 -31.69 -1.00
CA ALA A 246 -4.29 -32.79 -1.51
C ALA A 246 -2.77 -32.51 -1.41
N HIS A 247 -2.38 -31.27 -1.20
CA HIS A 247 -0.98 -30.83 -1.08
C HIS A 247 -0.66 -30.36 0.34
N ARG A 248 0.62 -30.36 0.66
CA ARG A 248 1.10 -29.87 1.97
C ARG A 248 1.22 -28.35 2.02
N TYR A 249 1.58 -27.71 0.91
CA TYR A 249 1.84 -26.27 0.88
C TYR A 249 1.09 -25.57 -0.25
N VAL A 250 0.75 -24.30 -0.01
CA VAL A 250 0.18 -23.39 -1.00
C VAL A 250 0.99 -22.10 -1.00
N ALA A 251 1.35 -21.63 -2.19
CA ALA A 251 1.96 -20.34 -2.40
C ALA A 251 1.08 -19.41 -3.25
N ALA A 252 1.06 -18.13 -2.90
CA ALA A 252 0.48 -17.07 -3.71
C ALA A 252 1.59 -16.13 -4.18
N PHE A 253 1.63 -15.87 -5.49
CA PHE A 253 2.56 -14.93 -6.12
C PHE A 253 1.76 -13.79 -6.68
N SER A 254 1.94 -12.61 -6.10
CA SER A 254 1.14 -11.43 -6.40
C SER A 254 2.02 -10.34 -7.01
N PHE A 255 1.72 -9.96 -8.24
CA PHE A 255 2.39 -8.85 -8.92
C PHE A 255 1.52 -7.59 -8.83
N ASP A 256 2.03 -6.54 -8.18
CA ASP A 256 1.35 -5.25 -8.02
C ASP A 256 1.99 -4.20 -8.93
N ALA A 257 1.20 -3.65 -9.85
CA ALA A 257 1.60 -2.64 -10.81
C ALA A 257 0.86 -1.33 -10.52
N LYS A 258 1.55 -0.36 -9.93
CA LYS A 258 1.02 1.01 -9.78
C LYS A 258 1.19 1.75 -11.10
N TYR A 259 0.10 1.96 -11.84
CA TYR A 259 0.17 2.43 -13.23
C TYR A 259 -0.32 3.87 -13.43
N TYR A 260 -1.03 4.44 -12.46
CA TYR A 260 -1.47 5.84 -12.53
C TYR A 260 -1.41 6.51 -11.15
N VAL A 261 -0.95 7.75 -11.14
CA VAL A 261 -1.05 8.67 -10.00
C VAL A 261 -1.48 10.00 -10.56
N GLU A 262 -2.56 10.55 -10.00
CA GLU A 262 -2.98 11.91 -10.30
C GLU A 262 -1.81 12.86 -10.03
N PRO A 263 -1.38 13.65 -11.03
CA PRO A 263 -0.35 14.65 -10.82
C PRO A 263 -0.79 15.61 -9.71
N PRO A 264 0.13 16.16 -8.90
CA PRO A 264 -0.23 17.19 -7.96
C PRO A 264 -0.96 18.30 -8.72
N ALA A 265 -2.16 18.68 -8.25
CA ALA A 265 -2.93 19.78 -8.79
C ALA A 265 -1.96 20.94 -9.00
N HIS A 266 -1.85 21.43 -10.24
CA HIS A 266 -0.81 22.37 -10.63
C HIS A 266 -0.66 23.43 -9.53
N SER A 267 0.52 23.45 -8.90
CA SER A 267 0.89 24.59 -8.05
C SER A 267 0.54 25.83 -8.86
N PRO A 268 -0.27 26.75 -8.31
CA PRO A 268 -0.75 27.90 -9.07
C PRO A 268 0.44 28.48 -9.81
N GLU A 269 0.32 28.57 -11.14
CA GLU A 269 1.38 29.06 -12.01
C GLU A 269 1.94 30.31 -11.32
N PRO A 270 3.24 30.34 -10.96
CA PRO A 270 3.80 31.40 -10.14
C PRO A 270 3.38 32.71 -10.78
N SER A 271 2.58 33.49 -10.05
CA SER A 271 1.94 34.68 -10.60
C SER A 271 3.01 35.47 -11.32
N ALA A 272 2.77 35.77 -12.60
CA ALA A 272 3.72 36.51 -13.42
C ALA A 272 4.27 37.67 -12.58
N PRO A 273 5.59 37.83 -12.46
CA PRO A 273 6.16 38.84 -11.59
C PRO A 273 5.52 40.19 -11.94
N PRO A 274 5.17 41.03 -10.94
CA PRO A 274 4.49 42.29 -11.20
C PRO A 274 5.23 43.05 -12.29
N ALA A 275 4.50 43.60 -13.25
CA ALA A 275 5.07 44.36 -14.36
C ALA A 275 5.99 45.46 -13.79
N GLY A 276 7.30 45.27 -13.89
CA GLY A 276 8.32 46.13 -13.27
C GLY A 276 9.32 45.43 -12.34
N ALA A 277 9.21 44.12 -12.09
CA ALA A 277 10.28 43.39 -11.42
C ALA A 277 11.55 43.41 -12.30
N PRO A 278 12.71 43.87 -11.78
CA PRO A 278 13.93 43.93 -12.56
C PRO A 278 14.35 42.52 -13.00
N ALA A 279 14.76 42.39 -14.26
CA ALA A 279 15.26 41.13 -14.81
C ALA A 279 16.55 40.72 -14.08
N CYS A 280 16.48 39.73 -13.19
CA CYS A 280 17.67 39.11 -12.65
C CYS A 280 18.28 38.23 -13.75
N HIS A 281 19.38 38.67 -14.35
CA HIS A 281 20.16 37.82 -15.23
C HIS A 281 20.80 36.69 -14.42
N SER A 282 20.44 35.44 -14.74
CA SER A 282 21.04 34.25 -14.13
C SER A 282 22.57 34.30 -14.27
N GLY A 283 23.28 34.30 -13.13
CA GLY A 283 24.74 34.23 -13.07
C GLY A 283 25.48 35.44 -12.48
N SER A 284 24.82 36.58 -12.21
CA SER A 284 25.51 37.79 -11.74
C SER A 284 25.56 38.00 -10.22
N GLY A 285 24.77 37.26 -9.44
CA GLY A 285 24.68 37.45 -7.98
C GLY A 285 24.16 38.83 -7.54
N ARG A 286 23.65 39.67 -8.46
CA ARG A 286 23.06 40.98 -8.18
C ARG A 286 21.89 41.26 -9.12
N CYS A 287 20.73 41.57 -8.56
CA CYS A 287 19.61 42.17 -9.27
C CYS A 287 19.70 43.69 -9.07
N ASN A 288 19.67 44.47 -10.16
CA ASN A 288 19.67 45.93 -10.12
C ASN A 288 18.24 46.47 -10.21
#